data_AF-W0ZDN7-F1
#
_entry.id   AF-W0ZDN7-F1
#
_cell.length_a   1.000
_cell.length_b   1.000
_cell.length_c   1.000
_cell.angle_alpha   90.00
_cell.angle_beta   90.00
_cell.angle_gamma   90.00
#
_symmetry.space_group_name_H-M   'P 1'
#
loop_
_entity.id
_entity.type
_entity.pdbx_description
1 polymer ?
#
loop_
_entity_poly.entity_id
_entity_poly.type
_entity_poly.pdbx_seq_one_letter_code
_entity_poly.pdbx_strand_id
1 'polypeptide(L)'
;MTENALILTISRLEAQQLADLVAQFSELLEPHAVADADASDASNDPALARLAPNPYPDDADAAAEFHDATRHDLLERRQHDALRVLADLAPSFASGDPDDPDPAADTIDLAIEGDAGWAWMRTLTAIRLVIATRLGISGEDDDHDPEDDRFAVYDWIGYRLDGIVRAMETAD
;
A
#
# COMPACT_ATOMS: atom_id res chain seq x y z
N MET A 1 12.43 24.29 -14.26
CA MET A 1 11.14 24.24 -13.54
C MET A 1 11.45 23.38 -12.33
N THR A 2 11.42 23.94 -11.13
CA THR A 2 11.79 23.18 -9.93
C THR A 2 10.67 22.18 -9.69
N GLU A 3 10.94 20.91 -10.00
CA GLU A 3 10.03 19.80 -9.75
C GLU A 3 9.78 19.76 -8.24
N ASN A 4 8.51 19.85 -7.83
CA ASN A 4 8.13 19.88 -6.43
C ASN A 4 8.22 18.44 -5.91
N ALA A 5 9.42 18.02 -5.50
CA ALA A 5 9.65 16.72 -4.91
C ALA A 5 9.14 16.73 -3.47
N LEU A 6 8.29 15.75 -3.13
CA LEU A 6 7.85 15.52 -1.77
C LEU A 6 8.98 14.83 -1.01
N ILE A 7 9.44 15.43 0.09
CA ILE A 7 10.49 14.84 0.92
C ILE A 7 9.85 14.10 2.10
N LEU A 8 10.05 12.79 2.14
CA LEU A 8 9.63 11.93 3.23
C LEU A 8 10.87 11.50 4.04
N THR A 9 11.00 12.04 5.25
CA THR A 9 12.07 11.64 6.18
C THR A 9 11.63 10.42 6.98
N ILE A 10 12.39 9.32 6.86
CA ILE A 10 12.17 8.05 7.59
C ILE A 10 13.51 7.48 8.07
N SER A 11 13.49 6.65 9.11
CA SER A 11 14.67 5.84 9.43
C SER A 11 14.92 4.78 8.36
N ARG A 12 16.16 4.31 8.23
CA ARG A 12 16.51 3.19 7.36
C ARG A 12 15.72 1.92 7.69
N LEU A 13 15.56 1.64 8.99
CA LEU A 13 14.77 0.50 9.44
C LEU A 13 13.31 0.60 8.98
N GLU A 14 12.71 1.78 9.11
CA GLU A 14 11.35 2.04 8.62
C GLU A 14 11.23 1.91 7.09
N ALA A 15 12.26 2.33 6.34
CA ALA A 15 12.31 2.17 4.89
C ALA A 15 12.28 0.69 4.49
N GLN A 16 13.03 -0.14 5.22
CA GLN A 16 13.08 -1.58 5.01
C GLN A 16 11.76 -2.25 5.36
N GLN A 17 11.20 -1.94 6.53
CA GLN A 17 9.89 -2.44 6.95
C GLN A 17 8.79 -2.05 5.95
N LEU A 18 8.84 -0.82 5.42
CA LEU A 18 7.90 -0.38 4.40
C LEU A 18 8.05 -1.18 3.11
N ALA A 19 9.29 -1.38 2.64
CA ALA A 19 9.54 -2.17 1.44
C ALA A 19 9.06 -3.62 1.61
N ASP A 20 9.29 -4.23 2.77
CA ASP A 20 8.82 -5.59 3.06
C ASP A 20 7.29 -5.67 3.03
N LEU A 21 6.58 -4.66 3.57
CA LEU A 21 5.12 -4.60 3.51
C LEU A 21 4.59 -4.40 2.09
N VAL A 22 5.23 -3.54 1.31
CA VAL A 22 4.83 -3.29 -0.09
C VAL A 22 5.15 -4.51 -0.96
N ALA A 23 6.24 -5.24 -0.68
CA ALA A 23 6.56 -6.49 -1.36
C ALA A 23 5.52 -7.58 -1.06
N GLN A 24 5.16 -7.79 0.20
CA GLN A 24 4.09 -8.71 0.59
C GLN A 24 2.74 -8.34 -0.05
N PHE A 25 2.44 -7.04 -0.15
CA PHE A 25 1.25 -6.57 -0.83
C PHE A 25 1.29 -6.87 -2.34
N SER A 26 2.44 -6.66 -2.99
CA SER A 26 2.67 -7.02 -4.39
C SER A 26 2.49 -8.52 -4.62
N GLU A 27 3.06 -9.36 -3.75
CA GLU A 27 2.90 -10.83 -3.82
C GLU A 27 1.43 -11.28 -3.65
N LEU A 28 0.65 -10.58 -2.83
CA LEU A 28 -0.79 -10.82 -2.70
C LEU A 28 -1.56 -10.49 -4.00
N LEU A 29 -1.14 -9.43 -4.71
CA LEU A 29 -1.79 -8.95 -5.92
C LEU A 29 -1.38 -9.72 -7.18
N GLU A 30 -0.12 -10.15 -7.29
CA GLU A 30 0.48 -10.73 -8.49
C GLU A 30 -0.37 -11.87 -9.11
N PRO A 31 -0.89 -12.85 -8.35
CA PRO A 31 -1.70 -13.92 -8.92
C PRO A 31 -3.01 -13.43 -9.56
N HIS A 32 -3.48 -12.24 -9.22
CA HIS A 32 -4.78 -11.69 -9.57
C HIS A 32 -4.70 -10.48 -10.52
N ALA A 33 -3.49 -9.97 -10.74
CA ALA A 33 -3.19 -8.87 -11.65
C ALA A 33 -2.86 -9.35 -13.08
N VAL A 34 -2.96 -10.66 -13.35
CA VAL A 34 -2.71 -11.27 -14.66
C VAL A 34 -4.03 -11.72 -15.27
N ALA A 35 -4.23 -11.49 -16.57
CA ALA A 35 -5.50 -11.71 -17.28
C ALA A 35 -6.03 -13.15 -17.28
N ASP A 36 -5.18 -14.16 -17.00
CA ASP A 36 -5.54 -15.58 -16.95
C ASP A 36 -5.75 -16.11 -15.51
N ALA A 37 -5.82 -15.23 -14.51
CA ALA A 37 -6.09 -15.61 -13.12
C ALA A 37 -7.49 -16.24 -12.99
N ASP A 38 -7.56 -17.43 -12.37
CA ASP A 38 -8.85 -18.07 -12.08
C ASP A 38 -9.63 -17.19 -11.07
N ALA A 39 -10.72 -16.57 -11.56
CA ALA A 39 -11.57 -15.66 -10.80
C ALA A 39 -12.09 -16.25 -9.47
N SER A 40 -12.13 -17.59 -9.37
CA SER A 40 -12.60 -18.31 -8.20
C SER A 40 -11.68 -18.20 -6.98
N ASP A 41 -10.36 -18.02 -7.15
CA ASP A 41 -9.40 -17.97 -6.04
C ASP A 41 -9.37 -16.57 -5.38
N ALA A 42 -9.43 -15.53 -6.19
CA ALA A 42 -9.55 -14.13 -5.74
C ALA A 42 -10.84 -13.87 -4.95
N SER A 43 -11.89 -14.67 -5.17
CA SER A 43 -13.19 -14.56 -4.51
C SER A 43 -13.14 -14.99 -3.03
N ASN A 44 -12.14 -15.78 -2.63
CA ASN A 44 -12.03 -16.33 -1.28
C ASN A 44 -11.24 -15.47 -0.30
N ASP A 45 -10.44 -14.50 -0.76
CA ASP A 45 -9.73 -13.58 0.13
C ASP A 45 -10.57 -12.32 0.41
N PRO A 46 -11.04 -12.11 1.67
CA PRO A 46 -11.80 -10.92 2.02
C PRO A 46 -11.02 -9.62 1.81
N ALA A 47 -9.68 -9.63 1.89
CA ALA A 47 -8.86 -8.46 1.63
C ALA A 47 -8.89 -8.07 0.14
N LEU A 48 -8.80 -9.04 -0.77
CA LEU A 48 -8.93 -8.81 -2.21
C LEU A 48 -10.34 -8.34 -2.59
N ALA A 49 -11.36 -8.91 -1.95
CA ALA A 49 -12.75 -8.46 -2.13
C ALA A 49 -12.95 -6.99 -1.71
N ARG A 50 -12.29 -6.53 -0.64
CA ARG A 50 -12.34 -5.11 -0.25
C ARG A 50 -11.53 -4.19 -1.17
N LEU A 51 -10.43 -4.68 -1.76
CA LEU A 51 -9.61 -3.91 -2.70
C LEU A 51 -10.29 -3.67 -4.05
N ALA A 52 -11.17 -4.58 -4.46
CA ALA A 52 -11.94 -4.48 -5.69
C ALA A 52 -13.39 -4.97 -5.44
N PRO A 53 -14.24 -4.13 -4.82
CA PRO A 53 -15.58 -4.52 -4.39
C PRO A 53 -16.50 -4.80 -5.58
N ASN A 54 -17.40 -5.78 -5.41
CA ASN A 54 -18.47 -6.08 -6.37
C ASN A 54 -19.63 -5.08 -6.20
N PRO A 55 -19.94 -4.24 -7.21
CA PRO A 55 -21.06 -3.30 -7.15
C PRO A 55 -22.43 -3.97 -7.39
N TYR A 56 -22.46 -5.23 -7.84
CA TYR A 56 -23.67 -5.98 -8.16
C TYR A 56 -23.81 -7.22 -7.27
N PRO A 57 -24.08 -7.07 -5.96
CA PRO A 57 -24.18 -8.21 -5.03
C PRO A 57 -25.38 -9.13 -5.31
N ASP A 58 -26.45 -8.59 -5.90
CA ASP A 58 -27.71 -9.30 -6.15
C ASP A 58 -27.86 -9.79 -7.61
N ASP A 59 -26.87 -9.55 -8.47
CA ASP A 59 -26.89 -9.92 -9.89
C ASP A 59 -25.56 -10.59 -10.27
N ALA A 60 -25.55 -11.92 -10.25
CA ALA A 60 -24.35 -12.71 -10.50
C ALA A 60 -23.83 -12.58 -11.94
N ASP A 61 -24.73 -12.36 -12.91
CA ASP A 61 -24.34 -12.20 -14.32
C ASP A 61 -23.67 -10.83 -14.52
N ALA A 62 -24.23 -9.76 -13.96
CA ALA A 62 -23.62 -8.43 -13.99
C ALA A 62 -22.31 -8.36 -13.17
N ALA A 63 -22.24 -9.09 -12.05
CA ALA A 63 -21.03 -9.20 -11.25
C ALA A 63 -19.88 -9.88 -12.03
N ALA A 64 -20.18 -10.94 -12.78
CA ALA A 64 -19.20 -11.63 -13.63
C ALA A 64 -18.71 -10.71 -14.76
N GLU A 65 -19.60 -9.99 -15.44
CA GLU A 65 -19.21 -9.03 -16.49
C GLU A 65 -18.34 -7.90 -15.92
N PHE A 66 -18.70 -7.35 -14.75
CA PHE A 66 -17.89 -6.32 -14.08
C PHE A 66 -16.52 -6.85 -13.65
N HIS A 67 -16.47 -8.09 -13.15
CA HIS A 67 -15.23 -8.75 -12.78
C HIS A 67 -14.26 -8.80 -13.95
N ASP A 68 -14.72 -9.33 -15.09
CA ASP A 68 -13.92 -9.51 -16.29
C ASP A 68 -13.51 -8.16 -16.91
N ALA A 69 -14.38 -7.15 -16.86
CA ALA A 69 -14.12 -5.86 -17.47
C ALA A 69 -13.36 -4.86 -16.59
N THR A 70 -13.34 -5.01 -15.27
CA THR A 70 -12.88 -3.93 -14.35
C THR A 70 -12.02 -4.42 -13.19
N ARG A 71 -12.32 -5.59 -12.60
CA ARG A 71 -11.59 -6.04 -11.40
C ARG A 71 -10.11 -6.26 -11.71
N HIS A 72 -9.81 -6.92 -12.84
CA HIS A 72 -8.45 -7.14 -13.31
C HIS A 72 -7.68 -5.82 -13.40
N ASP A 73 -8.21 -4.85 -14.15
CA ASP A 73 -7.58 -3.55 -14.36
C ASP A 73 -7.34 -2.78 -13.04
N LEU A 74 -8.24 -2.93 -12.06
CA LEU A 74 -8.05 -2.33 -10.74
C LEU A 74 -6.87 -2.96 -9.99
N LEU A 75 -6.75 -4.29 -10.01
CA LEU A 75 -5.65 -4.99 -9.34
C LEU A 75 -4.32 -4.78 -10.06
N GLU A 76 -4.31 -4.75 -11.39
CA GLU A 76 -3.13 -4.42 -12.19
C GLU A 76 -2.62 -3.01 -11.89
N ARG A 77 -3.50 -2.00 -11.80
CA ARG A 77 -3.10 -0.63 -11.43
C ARG A 77 -2.51 -0.57 -10.02
N ARG A 78 -3.10 -1.29 -9.06
CA ARG A 78 -2.55 -1.39 -7.70
C ARG A 78 -1.18 -2.06 -7.69
N GLN A 79 -0.99 -3.08 -8.51
CA GLN A 79 0.30 -3.76 -8.68
C GLN A 79 1.35 -2.79 -9.25
N HIS A 80 0.99 -2.01 -10.26
CA HIS A 80 1.86 -0.98 -10.81
C HIS A 80 2.26 0.06 -9.74
N ASP A 81 1.29 0.58 -8.98
CA ASP A 81 1.55 1.56 -7.91
C ASP A 81 2.48 0.97 -6.83
N ALA A 82 2.30 -0.30 -6.44
CA ALA A 82 3.16 -0.98 -5.47
C ALA A 82 4.60 -1.13 -5.98
N LEU A 83 4.78 -1.54 -7.24
CA LEU A 83 6.10 -1.66 -7.87
C LEU A 83 6.79 -0.28 -7.99
N ARG A 84 6.04 0.78 -8.25
CA ARG A 84 6.56 2.15 -8.27
C ARG A 84 7.12 2.55 -6.91
N VAL A 85 6.40 2.26 -5.81
CA VAL A 85 6.84 2.53 -4.43
C VAL A 85 8.09 1.74 -4.08
N LEU A 86 8.17 0.45 -4.46
CA LEU A 86 9.39 -0.35 -4.26
C LEU A 86 10.59 0.24 -5.01
N ALA A 87 10.38 0.72 -6.24
CA ALA A 87 11.44 1.36 -7.01
C ALA A 87 11.93 2.67 -6.36
N ASP A 88 11.04 3.46 -5.75
CA ASP A 88 11.41 4.66 -4.99
C ASP A 88 12.18 4.35 -3.70
N LEU A 89 11.85 3.23 -3.04
CA LEU A 89 12.55 2.78 -1.84
C LEU A 89 13.92 2.20 -2.14
N ALA A 90 14.13 1.59 -3.31
CA ALA A 90 15.37 0.86 -3.63
C ALA A 90 16.69 1.66 -3.40
N PRO A 91 16.81 2.94 -3.78
CA PRO A 91 18.03 3.73 -3.55
C PRO A 91 18.40 3.92 -2.07
N SER A 92 17.41 3.87 -1.18
CA SER A 92 17.64 4.02 0.25
C SER A 92 18.51 2.90 0.83
N PHE A 93 18.37 1.69 0.30
CA PHE A 93 19.11 0.51 0.78
C PHE A 93 20.58 0.52 0.37
N ALA A 94 20.94 1.27 -0.67
CA ALA A 94 22.31 1.40 -1.13
C ALA A 94 23.11 2.48 -0.37
N SER A 95 22.43 3.35 0.36
CA SER A 95 23.00 4.57 0.91
C SER A 95 22.97 4.50 2.43
N GLY A 96 24.03 4.05 3.12
CA GLY A 96 24.11 3.96 4.59
C GLY A 96 25.45 3.42 5.07
N ASP A 97 25.81 3.68 6.33
CA ASP A 97 26.95 3.03 6.98
C ASP A 97 26.50 1.67 7.53
N PRO A 98 26.94 0.53 6.96
CA PRO A 98 26.59 -0.78 7.47
C PRO A 98 27.12 -1.04 8.89
N ASP A 99 28.07 -0.23 9.35
CA ASP A 99 28.64 -0.29 10.70
C ASP A 99 27.99 0.73 11.66
N ASP A 100 26.89 1.40 11.27
CA ASP A 100 26.17 2.31 12.16
C ASP A 100 25.65 1.56 13.40
N PRO A 101 26.04 1.96 14.62
CA PRO A 101 25.60 1.30 15.85
C PRO A 101 24.11 1.47 16.17
N ASP A 102 23.40 2.41 15.53
CA ASP A 102 21.98 2.65 15.73
C ASP A 102 21.23 2.93 14.40
N PRO A 103 20.86 1.88 13.65
CA PRO A 103 20.15 2.03 12.37
C PRO A 103 18.75 2.63 12.49
N ALA A 104 18.19 2.74 13.71
CA ALA A 104 16.93 3.43 13.95
C ALA A 104 17.12 4.96 14.05
N ALA A 105 18.32 5.42 14.41
CA ALA A 105 18.69 6.83 14.41
C ALA A 105 19.18 7.33 13.04
N ASP A 106 19.57 6.43 12.14
CA ASP A 106 19.99 6.74 10.77
C ASP A 106 18.76 7.06 9.89
N THR A 107 18.49 8.35 9.73
CA THR A 107 17.39 8.87 8.91
C THR A 107 17.83 9.20 7.49
N ILE A 108 16.97 8.88 6.54
CA ILE A 108 17.11 9.21 5.13
C ILE A 108 15.98 10.15 4.69
N ASP A 109 16.29 10.99 3.71
CA ASP A 109 15.30 11.80 3.00
C ASP A 109 14.97 11.12 1.67
N LEU A 110 13.76 10.60 1.54
CA LEU A 110 13.24 10.06 0.30
C LEU A 110 12.59 11.17 -0.52
N ALA A 111 13.14 11.44 -1.69
CA ALA A 111 12.51 12.32 -2.66
C ALA A 111 11.48 11.53 -3.49
N ILE A 112 10.21 11.87 -3.31
CA ILE A 112 9.09 11.32 -4.07
C ILE A 112 8.74 12.34 -5.15
N GLU A 113 9.14 12.06 -6.38
CA GLU A 113 9.09 13.00 -7.50
C GLU A 113 7.82 12.83 -8.35
N GLY A 114 7.32 13.95 -8.90
CA GLY A 114 6.25 13.95 -9.89
C GLY A 114 4.93 13.37 -9.36
N ASP A 115 4.36 12.43 -10.11
CA ASP A 115 3.09 11.77 -9.78
C ASP A 115 3.25 10.60 -8.79
N ALA A 116 4.47 10.29 -8.36
CA ALA A 116 4.74 9.19 -7.43
C ALA A 116 4.02 9.36 -6.08
N GLY A 117 3.82 10.60 -5.61
CA GLY A 117 3.05 10.87 -4.39
C GLY A 117 1.65 10.25 -4.41
N TRP A 118 0.99 10.26 -5.57
CA TRP A 118 -0.32 9.63 -5.74
C TRP A 118 -0.24 8.09 -5.72
N ALA A 119 0.79 7.50 -6.32
CA ALA A 119 1.03 6.06 -6.26
C ALA A 119 1.30 5.60 -4.82
N TRP A 120 2.10 6.35 -4.07
CA TRP A 120 2.34 6.13 -2.64
C TRP A 120 1.04 6.21 -1.82
N MET A 121 0.24 7.26 -2.01
CA MET A 121 -1.05 7.42 -1.32
C MET A 121 -1.99 6.22 -1.58
N ARG A 122 -2.14 5.82 -2.84
CA ARG A 122 -3.00 4.68 -3.23
C ARG A 122 -2.49 3.35 -2.67
N THR A 123 -1.18 3.11 -2.71
CA THR A 123 -0.55 1.90 -2.18
C THR A 123 -0.71 1.80 -0.67
N LEU A 124 -0.35 2.83 0.09
CA LEU A 124 -0.47 2.81 1.55
C LEU A 124 -1.93 2.67 2.01
N THR A 125 -2.87 3.33 1.31
CA THR A 125 -4.31 3.18 1.57
C THR A 125 -4.76 1.73 1.33
N ALA A 126 -4.29 1.11 0.26
CA ALA A 126 -4.62 -0.28 -0.07
C ALA A 126 -4.06 -1.26 0.98
N ILE A 127 -2.79 -1.10 1.38
CA ILE A 127 -2.18 -1.91 2.45
C ILE A 127 -2.95 -1.74 3.76
N ARG A 128 -3.32 -0.51 4.11
CA ARG A 128 -4.13 -0.23 5.30
C ARG A 128 -5.47 -0.97 5.25
N LEU A 129 -6.12 -1.04 4.09
CA LEU A 129 -7.36 -1.81 3.90
C LEU A 129 -7.16 -3.32 4.05
N VAL A 130 -6.05 -3.87 3.54
CA VAL A 130 -5.68 -5.29 3.73
C VAL A 130 -5.50 -5.59 5.21
N ILE A 131 -4.71 -4.79 5.92
CA ILE A 131 -4.43 -4.97 7.35
C ILE A 131 -5.72 -4.85 8.16
N ALA A 132 -6.54 -3.82 7.91
CA ALA A 132 -7.85 -3.67 8.54
C ALA A 132 -8.71 -4.92 8.38
N THR A 133 -8.72 -5.52 7.18
CA THR A 133 -9.49 -6.74 6.92
C THR A 133 -9.00 -7.93 7.73
N ARG A 134 -7.68 -8.10 7.87
CA ARG A 134 -7.09 -9.19 8.64
C ARG A 134 -7.18 -8.97 10.16
N LEU A 135 -7.29 -7.72 10.60
CA LEU A 135 -7.60 -7.32 11.97
C LEU A 135 -9.09 -7.47 12.31
N GLY A 136 -9.95 -7.69 11.31
CA GLY A 136 -11.41 -7.73 11.50
C GLY A 136 -12.07 -6.35 11.60
N ILE A 137 -11.32 -5.27 11.32
CA ILE A 137 -11.85 -3.90 11.30
C ILE A 137 -12.82 -3.78 10.11
N SER A 138 -14.07 -3.47 10.40
CA SER A 138 -15.20 -3.35 9.48
C SER A 138 -16.02 -2.07 9.68
N GLY A 139 -15.80 -1.29 10.76
CA GLY A 139 -16.51 -0.03 11.02
C GLY A 139 -15.79 0.93 12.00
N GLU A 140 -16.49 1.99 12.39
CA GLU A 140 -15.96 3.05 13.29
C GLU A 140 -15.88 2.61 14.77
N ASP A 141 -16.55 1.52 15.15
CA ASP A 141 -16.71 1.04 16.54
C ASP A 141 -15.90 -0.24 16.85
N ASP A 142 -14.87 -0.57 16.07
CA ASP A 142 -14.08 -1.79 16.34
C ASP A 142 -13.08 -1.60 17.49
N ASP A 143 -13.19 -2.51 18.47
CA ASP A 143 -12.34 -2.59 19.65
C ASP A 143 -10.87 -2.80 19.23
N HIS A 144 -10.08 -1.72 19.30
CA HIS A 144 -8.63 -1.80 19.13
C HIS A 144 -8.05 -2.59 20.30
N ASP A 145 -7.51 -3.78 20.02
CA ASP A 145 -6.73 -4.51 21.01
C ASP A 145 -5.33 -3.88 21.09
N PRO A 146 -5.00 -3.16 22.17
CA PRO A 146 -3.71 -2.50 22.29
C PRO A 146 -2.54 -3.50 22.47
N GLU A 147 -2.84 -4.78 22.70
CA GLU A 147 -1.83 -5.84 22.82
C GLU A 147 -1.53 -6.54 21.47
N ASP A 148 -2.26 -6.22 20.40
CA ASP A 148 -2.02 -6.75 19.06
C ASP A 148 -1.13 -5.80 18.24
N ASP A 149 0.15 -6.17 18.11
CA ASP A 149 1.19 -5.42 17.38
C ASP A 149 0.79 -5.04 15.94
N ARG A 150 -0.16 -5.76 15.33
CA ARG A 150 -0.65 -5.44 13.98
C ARG A 150 -1.41 -4.09 13.93
N PHE A 151 -2.02 -3.66 15.03
CA PHE A 151 -2.59 -2.32 15.15
C PHE A 151 -1.51 -1.24 15.13
N ALA A 152 -0.34 -1.48 15.72
CA ALA A 152 0.77 -0.52 15.67
C ALA A 152 1.25 -0.30 14.23
N VAL A 153 1.34 -1.36 13.41
CA VAL A 153 1.66 -1.24 11.98
C VAL A 153 0.56 -0.49 11.22
N TYR A 154 -0.70 -0.80 11.50
CA TYR A 154 -1.86 -0.13 10.90
C TYR A 154 -1.85 1.39 11.16
N ASP A 155 -1.63 1.78 12.42
CA ASP A 155 -1.57 3.18 12.84
C ASP A 155 -0.34 3.89 12.28
N TRP A 156 0.81 3.22 12.26
CA TRP A 156 2.04 3.76 11.69
C TRP A 156 1.90 4.05 10.19
N ILE A 157 1.29 3.14 9.41
CA ILE A 157 0.95 3.41 7.99
C ILE A 157 0.02 4.61 7.88
N GLY A 158 -0.97 4.71 8.78
CA GLY A 158 -1.89 5.84 8.84
C GLY A 158 -1.19 7.18 9.05
N TYR A 159 -0.25 7.22 9.99
CA TYR A 159 0.59 8.40 10.24
C TYR A 159 1.44 8.77 9.01
N ARG A 160 2.07 7.79 8.35
CA ARG A 160 2.86 8.03 7.14
C ARG A 160 2.01 8.54 5.97
N LEU A 161 0.82 7.98 5.80
CA LEU A 161 -0.15 8.42 4.79
C LEU A 161 -0.60 9.87 5.02
N ASP A 162 -0.91 10.26 6.26
CA ASP A 162 -1.27 11.64 6.61
C ASP A 162 -0.12 12.62 6.28
N GLY A 163 1.12 12.24 6.57
CA GLY A 163 2.30 13.03 6.19
C GLY A 163 2.42 13.24 4.66
N ILE A 164 2.19 12.19 3.88
CA ILE A 164 2.21 12.27 2.40
C ILE A 164 1.09 13.18 1.89
N VAL A 165 -0.14 13.00 2.37
CA VAL A 165 -1.30 13.82 1.98
C VAL A 165 -1.02 15.31 2.24
N ARG A 166 -0.58 15.66 3.44
CA ARG A 166 -0.27 17.06 3.80
C ARG A 166 0.82 17.67 2.93
N ALA A 167 1.86 16.90 2.64
CA ALA A 167 2.95 17.37 1.80
C ALA A 167 2.49 17.59 0.34
N MET A 168 1.58 16.76 -0.16
CA MET A 168 0.97 16.95 -1.48
C MET A 168 0.05 18.18 -1.52
N GLU A 169 -0.76 18.41 -0.49
CA GLU A 169 -1.62 19.61 -0.40
C GLU A 169 -0.81 20.92 -0.34
N THR A 170 0.41 20.87 0.19
CA THR A 170 1.31 22.03 0.29
C THR A 170 2.11 22.27 -1.01
N ALA A 171 2.16 21.27 -1.89
CA ALA A 171 2.92 21.29 -3.13
C ALA A 171 2.12 21.85 -4.34
N ASP A 172 0.80 21.96 -4.21
CA ASP A 172 -0.11 22.65 -5.15
C ASP A 172 -0.14 24.17 -4.91
#